data_AF-A0A379AGA8-F1
#
_entry.id   AF-A0A379AGA8-F1
#
_cell.length_a   1.000
_cell.length_b   1.000
_cell.length_c   1.000
_cell.angle_alpha   90.00
_cell.angle_beta   90.00
_cell.angle_gamma   90.00
#
_symmetry.space_group_name_H-M   'P 1'
#
loop_
_entity.id
_entity.type
_entity.pdbx_description
1 polymer ?
#
loop_
_entity_poly.entity_id
_entity_poly.type
_entity_poly.pdbx_seq_one_letter_code
_entity_poly.pdbx_strand_id
1 'polypeptide(L)'
;MTSSNLIQQLQERGLIAQVTDEDALTEKLAQGPISLYCGFDPTADSLHLGHLVPLLCLKRFQDAGHKPVALVGGATGLIGDPSFKAAERKLNTSETVNEWVEKIRQQVAPFLDFDCGSNSAIAANNYDWFGGMNVLTFLRDIGKHFSVNQMINKEAVKQRLNRDDQGISFTEFSYNLLQGYDFACLNELHGVSLQIGGSDQWGQHHLRYRSDPSSASESGLWPDRSADHQGLTAPNSVKPKAAQSGWMRRKPARTSSISSGSTPRMLTSIAS
;
A
#
# COMPACT_ATOMS: atom_id res chain seq x y z
N MET A 1 -0.33 -30.99 15.14
CA MET A 1 0.05 -30.32 13.88
C MET A 1 0.25 -28.86 14.24
N THR A 2 1.49 -28.39 14.23
CA THR A 2 1.81 -26.99 14.56
C THR A 2 1.17 -26.11 13.51
N SER A 3 0.17 -25.33 13.89
CA SER A 3 -0.38 -24.24 13.08
C SER A 3 0.79 -23.31 12.73
N SER A 4 1.33 -23.43 11.52
CA SER A 4 2.45 -22.60 11.08
C SER A 4 2.03 -21.13 11.14
N ASN A 5 2.81 -20.31 11.86
CA ASN A 5 2.60 -18.87 12.03
C ASN A 5 2.52 -18.19 10.64
N LEU A 6 1.49 -17.37 10.40
CA LEU A 6 1.30 -16.67 9.12
C LEU A 6 2.56 -15.93 8.66
N ILE A 7 3.27 -15.29 9.58
CA ILE A 7 4.54 -14.60 9.27
C ILE A 7 5.58 -15.58 8.75
N GLN A 8 5.73 -16.74 9.39
CA GLN A 8 6.63 -17.80 8.95
C GLN A 8 6.26 -18.31 7.54
N GLN A 9 4.97 -18.53 7.26
CA GLN A 9 4.51 -18.95 5.93
C GLN A 9 4.83 -17.90 4.86
N LEU A 10 4.70 -16.61 5.18
CA LEU A 10 5.05 -15.53 4.28
C LEU A 10 6.58 -15.44 4.07
N GLN A 11 7.39 -15.66 5.12
CA GLN A 11 8.85 -15.71 5.02
C GLN A 11 9.34 -16.90 4.18
N GLU A 12 8.80 -18.10 4.40
CA GLU A 12 9.13 -19.32 3.65
C GLU A 12 8.87 -19.16 2.14
N ARG A 13 7.86 -18.34 1.79
CA ARG A 13 7.51 -17.99 0.41
C ARG A 13 8.28 -16.79 -0.14
N GLY A 14 9.13 -16.16 0.67
CA GLY A 14 9.87 -14.95 0.31
C GLY A 14 8.95 -13.77 0.02
N LEU A 15 7.84 -13.63 0.77
CA LEU A 15 6.85 -12.56 0.62
C LEU A 15 7.03 -11.41 1.63
N ILE A 16 8.03 -11.50 2.51
CA ILE A 16 8.42 -10.42 3.44
C ILE A 16 9.81 -9.94 3.05
N ALA A 17 9.94 -8.62 2.83
CA ALA A 17 11.20 -7.93 2.66
C ALA A 17 11.63 -7.24 3.96
N GLN A 18 10.73 -6.47 4.57
CA GLN A 18 10.97 -5.78 5.83
C GLN A 18 9.70 -5.73 6.67
N VAL A 19 9.83 -5.84 7.99
CA VAL A 19 8.76 -5.71 8.98
C VAL A 19 9.22 -4.75 10.08
N THR A 20 8.32 -3.92 10.61
CA THR A 20 8.67 -2.94 11.65
C THR A 20 9.10 -3.57 12.96
N ASP A 21 8.33 -4.55 13.43
CA ASP A 21 8.60 -5.34 14.62
C ASP A 21 7.96 -6.72 14.40
N GLU A 22 8.80 -7.73 14.15
CA GLU A 22 8.34 -9.08 13.80
C GLU A 22 7.66 -9.78 14.99
N ASP A 23 8.22 -9.61 16.18
CA ASP A 23 7.74 -10.25 17.41
C ASP A 23 6.39 -9.67 17.81
N ALA A 24 6.29 -8.33 17.86
CA ALA A 24 5.03 -7.66 18.18
C ALA A 24 3.93 -7.95 17.14
N LEU A 25 4.27 -8.02 15.85
CA LEU A 25 3.30 -8.39 14.82
C LEU A 25 2.86 -9.85 14.98
N THR A 26 3.79 -10.76 15.26
CA THR A 26 3.49 -12.17 15.51
C THR A 26 2.55 -12.36 16.70
N GLU A 27 2.84 -11.70 17.83
CA GLU A 27 1.99 -11.73 19.02
C GLU A 27 0.60 -11.19 18.72
N LYS A 28 0.50 -10.08 17.98
CA LYS A 28 -0.77 -9.48 17.59
C LYS A 28 -1.61 -10.38 16.70
N LEU A 29 -0.99 -11.07 15.73
CA LEU A 29 -1.67 -12.04 14.87
C LEU A 29 -2.13 -13.28 15.65
N ALA A 30 -1.42 -13.65 16.72
CA ALA A 30 -1.81 -14.75 17.60
C ALA A 30 -3.00 -14.41 18.52
N GLN A 31 -3.22 -13.12 18.83
CA GLN A 31 -4.34 -12.67 19.67
C GLN A 31 -5.69 -12.68 18.94
N GLY A 32 -5.70 -12.61 17.61
CA GLY A 32 -6.91 -12.75 16.80
C GLY A 32 -6.87 -12.04 15.44
N PRO A 33 -8.03 -11.98 14.76
CA PRO A 33 -8.17 -11.26 13.49
C PRO A 33 -7.80 -9.77 13.63
N ILE A 34 -7.11 -9.24 12.62
CA ILE A 34 -6.76 -7.82 12.53
C ILE A 34 -7.25 -7.27 11.20
N SER A 35 -7.38 -5.95 11.10
CA SER A 35 -7.58 -5.27 9.82
C SER A 35 -6.23 -4.80 9.27
N LEU A 36 -6.01 -4.99 7.97
CA LEU A 36 -4.81 -4.56 7.26
C LEU A 36 -5.16 -3.89 5.95
N TYR A 37 -4.30 -3.03 5.42
CA TYR A 37 -4.53 -2.41 4.11
C TYR A 37 -3.32 -2.41 3.19
N CYS A 38 -3.59 -2.35 1.88
CA CYS A 38 -2.62 -2.06 0.83
C CYS A 38 -3.17 -0.94 -0.07
N GLY A 39 -2.33 0.04 -0.39
CA GLY A 39 -2.64 1.11 -1.33
C GLY A 39 -2.27 0.76 -2.77
N PHE A 40 -3.12 1.13 -3.72
CA PHE A 40 -2.91 0.96 -5.16
C PHE A 40 -3.19 2.27 -5.89
N ASP A 41 -2.12 2.90 -6.38
CA ASP A 41 -2.23 4.16 -7.11
C ASP A 41 -2.60 3.94 -8.59
N PRO A 42 -3.62 4.65 -9.12
CA PRO A 42 -4.00 4.64 -10.52
C PRO A 42 -2.97 5.41 -11.36
N THR A 43 -1.93 4.71 -11.78
CA THR A 43 -0.85 5.27 -12.61
C THR A 43 -0.93 4.83 -14.08
N ALA A 44 -1.77 3.84 -14.35
CA ALA A 44 -2.11 3.29 -15.65
C ALA A 44 -3.50 2.65 -15.57
N ASP A 45 -4.03 2.24 -16.73
CA ASP A 45 -5.33 1.57 -16.85
C ASP A 45 -5.34 0.11 -16.36
N SER A 46 -4.18 -0.42 -15.93
CA SER A 46 -4.01 -1.80 -15.49
C SER A 46 -2.92 -1.93 -14.43
N LEU A 47 -3.15 -2.84 -13.47
CA LEU A 47 -2.11 -3.32 -12.57
C LEU A 47 -1.09 -4.16 -13.37
N HIS A 48 0.16 -4.12 -12.94
CA HIS A 48 1.23 -4.98 -13.44
C HIS A 48 1.72 -5.91 -12.33
N LEU A 49 2.55 -6.91 -12.68
CA LEU A 49 3.11 -7.90 -11.75
C LEU A 49 3.64 -7.33 -10.41
N GLY A 50 4.25 -6.13 -10.42
CA GLY A 50 4.71 -5.48 -9.19
C GLY A 50 3.62 -5.22 -8.14
N HIS A 51 2.37 -4.97 -8.56
CA HIS A 51 1.24 -4.77 -7.65
C HIS A 51 0.58 -6.09 -7.23
N LEU A 52 0.92 -7.19 -7.92
CA LEU A 52 0.32 -8.49 -7.64
C LEU A 52 0.86 -9.09 -6.35
N VAL A 53 2.14 -8.86 -6.01
CA VAL A 53 2.73 -9.40 -4.78
C VAL A 53 2.04 -8.85 -3.53
N PRO A 54 1.89 -7.53 -3.33
CA PRO A 54 1.13 -7.00 -2.19
C PRO A 54 -0.34 -7.43 -2.18
N LEU A 55 -0.99 -7.54 -3.36
CA LEU A 55 -2.37 -8.00 -3.47
C LEU A 55 -2.54 -9.46 -3.04
N LEU A 56 -1.62 -10.34 -3.42
CA LEU A 56 -1.62 -11.73 -2.98
C LEU A 56 -1.31 -11.83 -1.48
N CYS A 57 -0.47 -10.95 -0.93
CA CYS A 57 -0.33 -10.85 0.51
C CYS A 57 -1.65 -10.50 1.19
N LEU A 58 -2.41 -9.50 0.72
CA LEU A 58 -3.76 -9.21 1.26
C LEU A 58 -4.65 -10.46 1.26
N LYS A 59 -4.65 -11.22 0.16
CA LYS A 59 -5.43 -12.47 0.06
C LYS A 59 -4.97 -13.51 1.08
N ARG A 60 -3.66 -13.72 1.27
CA ARG A 60 -3.15 -14.67 2.28
C ARG A 60 -3.53 -14.28 3.71
N PHE A 61 -3.51 -12.99 4.02
CA PHE A 61 -4.04 -12.50 5.30
C PHE A 61 -5.54 -12.77 5.43
N GLN A 62 -6.30 -12.59 4.34
CA GLN A 62 -7.72 -12.93 4.33
C GLN A 62 -7.99 -14.41 4.58
N ASP A 63 -7.23 -15.29 3.93
CA ASP A 63 -7.34 -16.74 4.08
C ASP A 63 -6.99 -17.20 5.51
N ALA A 64 -6.14 -16.44 6.21
CA ALA A 64 -5.83 -16.63 7.62
C ALA A 64 -6.86 -15.99 8.58
N GLY A 65 -7.96 -15.42 8.07
CA GLY A 65 -9.05 -14.86 8.85
C GLY A 65 -8.93 -13.37 9.18
N HIS A 66 -7.92 -12.67 8.67
CA HIS A 66 -7.75 -11.22 8.85
C HIS A 66 -8.57 -10.44 7.80
N LYS A 67 -8.87 -9.17 8.08
CA LYS A 67 -9.75 -8.35 7.24
C LYS A 67 -8.95 -7.43 6.31
N PRO A 68 -8.87 -7.71 5.00
CA PRO A 68 -8.11 -6.88 4.07
C PRO A 68 -8.89 -5.63 3.65
N VAL A 69 -8.19 -4.52 3.52
CA VAL A 69 -8.68 -3.27 2.93
C VAL A 69 -7.83 -2.96 1.70
N ALA A 70 -8.45 -2.98 0.53
CA ALA A 70 -7.83 -2.52 -0.71
C ALA A 70 -8.14 -1.03 -0.90
N LEU A 71 -7.14 -0.19 -0.68
CA LEU A 71 -7.24 1.25 -0.88
C LEU A 71 -6.85 1.59 -2.33
N VAL A 72 -7.76 2.20 -3.08
CA VAL A 72 -7.47 2.77 -4.39
C VAL A 72 -7.16 4.26 -4.23
N GLY A 73 -6.03 4.68 -4.81
CA GLY A 73 -5.48 6.02 -4.65
C GLY A 73 -6.14 7.08 -5.53
N GLY A 74 -7.43 7.36 -5.40
CA GLY A 74 -8.10 8.38 -6.20
C GLY A 74 -7.55 9.80 -6.00
N ALA A 75 -7.11 10.14 -4.78
CA ALA A 75 -6.43 11.40 -4.48
C ALA A 75 -4.92 11.30 -4.66
N THR A 76 -4.27 10.26 -4.12
CA THR A 76 -2.82 10.08 -4.26
C THR A 76 -2.37 9.92 -5.71
N GLY A 77 -3.19 9.31 -6.56
CA GLY A 77 -2.97 9.21 -8.01
C GLY A 77 -2.99 10.55 -8.76
N LEU A 78 -3.61 11.60 -8.20
CA LEU A 78 -3.57 12.96 -8.74
C LEU A 78 -2.26 13.69 -8.38
N ILE A 79 -1.55 13.23 -7.34
CA ILE A 79 -0.30 13.82 -6.86
C ILE A 79 0.90 13.08 -7.45
N GLY A 80 0.90 11.75 -7.34
CA GLY A 80 1.95 10.86 -7.82
C GLY A 80 3.05 10.59 -6.79
N ASP A 81 3.32 9.31 -6.53
CA ASP A 81 4.39 8.88 -5.63
C ASP A 81 5.80 9.10 -6.23
N PRO A 82 6.68 9.92 -5.60
CA PRO A 82 8.06 10.11 -6.03
C PRO A 82 9.00 8.95 -5.67
N SER A 83 8.56 7.99 -4.85
CA SER A 83 9.43 6.96 -4.27
C SER A 83 10.18 6.18 -5.33
N PHE A 84 11.52 6.21 -5.25
CA PHE A 84 12.46 5.53 -6.15
C PHE A 84 12.27 5.86 -7.65
N LYS A 85 11.69 7.02 -7.98
CA LYS A 85 11.59 7.54 -9.35
C LYS A 85 12.65 8.61 -9.61
N ALA A 86 13.31 8.50 -10.77
CA ALA A 86 14.35 9.44 -11.17
C ALA A 86 13.79 10.79 -11.63
N ALA A 87 12.60 10.80 -12.27
CA ALA A 87 12.00 11.99 -12.86
C ALA A 87 10.59 12.23 -12.29
N GLU A 88 10.17 13.49 -12.32
CA GLU A 88 8.82 13.92 -11.95
C GLU A 88 7.76 13.30 -12.86
N ARG A 89 6.64 12.92 -12.26
CA ARG A 89 5.50 12.39 -13.01
C ARG A 89 4.72 13.51 -13.69
N LYS A 90 4.17 13.20 -14.86
CA LYS A 90 3.13 14.04 -15.45
C LYS A 90 1.84 13.84 -14.65
N LEU A 91 1.24 14.94 -14.23
CA LEU A 91 -0.07 14.94 -13.58
C LEU A 91 -1.12 14.48 -14.59
N ASN A 92 -1.97 13.55 -14.17
CA ASN A 92 -3.11 13.10 -14.97
C ASN A 92 -4.33 13.94 -14.62
N THR A 93 -5.28 14.04 -15.56
CA THR A 93 -6.55 14.73 -15.28
C THR A 93 -7.41 13.92 -14.33
N SER A 94 -8.31 14.58 -13.60
CA SER A 94 -9.24 13.90 -12.69
C SER A 94 -10.11 12.87 -13.40
N GLU A 95 -10.52 13.14 -14.65
CA GLU A 95 -11.28 12.19 -15.47
C GLU A 95 -10.46 10.93 -15.74
N THR A 96 -9.19 11.10 -16.13
CA THR A 96 -8.27 9.98 -16.40
C THR A 96 -8.07 9.13 -15.15
N VAL A 97 -7.83 9.77 -14.01
CA VAL A 97 -7.64 9.07 -12.73
C VAL A 97 -8.90 8.32 -12.33
N ASN A 98 -10.08 8.94 -12.44
CA ASN A 98 -11.36 8.29 -12.12
C ASN A 98 -11.62 7.06 -13.01
N GLU A 99 -11.32 7.14 -14.31
CA GLU A 99 -11.41 5.97 -15.20
C GLU A 99 -10.48 4.83 -14.78
N TRP A 100 -9.27 5.15 -14.34
CA TRP A 100 -8.29 4.15 -13.90
C TRP A 100 -8.63 3.57 -12.53
N VAL A 101 -9.19 4.36 -11.61
CA VAL A 101 -9.71 3.91 -10.32
C VAL A 101 -10.73 2.78 -10.53
N GLU A 102 -11.72 2.98 -11.41
CA GLU A 102 -12.74 1.96 -11.69
C GLU A 102 -12.14 0.69 -12.29
N LYS A 103 -11.19 0.83 -13.23
CA LYS A 103 -10.50 -0.31 -13.85
C LYS A 103 -9.66 -1.10 -12.85
N ILE A 104 -8.96 -0.42 -11.94
CA ILE A 104 -8.15 -1.05 -10.91
C ILE A 104 -9.06 -1.73 -9.88
N ARG A 105 -10.16 -1.09 -9.46
CA ARG A 105 -11.14 -1.73 -8.56
C ARG A 105 -11.66 -3.03 -9.14
N GLN A 106 -12.00 -3.06 -10.44
CA GLN A 106 -12.43 -4.28 -11.13
C GLN A 106 -11.34 -5.35 -11.25
N GLN A 107 -10.07 -4.96 -11.29
CA GLN A 107 -8.94 -5.90 -11.32
C GLN A 107 -8.60 -6.46 -9.94
N VAL A 108 -8.80 -5.68 -8.88
CA VAL A 108 -8.54 -6.09 -7.50
C VAL A 108 -9.66 -6.98 -6.97
N ALA A 109 -10.92 -6.69 -7.34
CA ALA A 109 -12.10 -7.38 -6.81
C ALA A 109 -12.04 -8.92 -6.90
N PRO A 110 -11.56 -9.55 -7.99
CA PRO A 110 -11.49 -11.02 -8.07
C PRO A 110 -10.47 -11.69 -7.14
N PHE A 111 -9.53 -10.93 -6.56
CA PHE A 111 -8.49 -11.50 -5.69
C PHE A 111 -8.90 -11.58 -4.23
N LEU A 112 -9.89 -10.81 -3.82
CA LEU A 112 -10.35 -10.71 -2.43
C LEU A 112 -11.81 -11.14 -2.35
N ASP A 113 -12.18 -11.76 -1.24
CA ASP A 113 -13.57 -12.14 -0.98
C ASP A 113 -14.30 -11.00 -0.28
N PHE A 114 -15.36 -10.47 -0.89
CA PHE A 114 -16.15 -9.37 -0.35
C PHE A 114 -17.41 -9.85 0.38
N ASP A 115 -17.64 -11.16 0.46
CA ASP A 115 -18.85 -11.77 1.05
C ASP A 115 -18.52 -13.06 1.80
N CYS A 116 -17.54 -12.99 2.72
CA CYS A 116 -17.10 -14.12 3.54
C CYS A 116 -17.38 -13.93 5.05
N GLY A 117 -18.22 -12.95 5.40
CA GLY A 117 -18.59 -12.65 6.79
C GLY A 117 -17.66 -11.62 7.43
N SER A 118 -17.14 -11.91 8.63
CA SER A 118 -16.44 -10.93 9.48
C SER A 118 -15.13 -10.40 8.88
N ASN A 119 -14.47 -11.16 8.01
CA ASN A 119 -13.24 -10.79 7.31
C ASN A 119 -13.47 -10.45 5.82
N SER A 120 -14.71 -10.09 5.45
CA SER A 120 -15.02 -9.58 4.12
C SER A 120 -14.16 -8.36 3.79
N ALA A 121 -13.60 -8.36 2.58
CA ALA A 121 -12.73 -7.31 2.10
C ALA A 121 -13.46 -5.97 2.00
N ILE A 122 -12.72 -4.89 2.19
CA ILE A 122 -13.22 -3.52 1.98
C ILE A 122 -12.48 -2.91 0.80
N ALA A 123 -13.24 -2.32 -0.13
CA ALA A 123 -12.68 -1.42 -1.14
C ALA A 123 -12.83 0.02 -0.62
N ALA A 124 -11.71 0.73 -0.46
CA ALA A 124 -11.67 2.11 -0.01
C ALA A 124 -11.10 3.02 -1.11
N ASN A 125 -11.46 4.31 -1.09
CA ASN A 125 -10.89 5.31 -1.98
C ASN A 125 -10.46 6.54 -1.17
N ASN A 126 -9.18 6.92 -1.21
CA ASN A 126 -8.72 8.07 -0.43
C ASN A 126 -9.24 9.42 -0.94
N TYR A 127 -9.84 9.45 -2.13
CA TYR A 127 -10.60 10.61 -2.58
C TYR A 127 -11.80 10.93 -1.68
N ASP A 128 -12.33 9.94 -0.95
CA ASP A 128 -13.50 10.12 -0.07
C ASP A 128 -13.21 11.10 1.08
N TRP A 129 -11.97 11.12 1.59
CA TRP A 129 -11.56 12.08 2.64
C TRP A 129 -10.79 13.28 2.09
N PHE A 130 -9.97 13.12 1.05
CA PHE A 130 -9.21 14.25 0.50
C PHE A 130 -10.00 15.15 -0.44
N GLY A 131 -10.98 14.62 -1.18
CA GLY A 131 -11.72 15.38 -2.20
C GLY A 131 -12.50 16.57 -1.64
N GLY A 132 -12.96 16.47 -0.39
CA GLY A 132 -13.63 17.56 0.34
C GLY A 132 -12.74 18.33 1.31
N MET A 133 -11.46 17.96 1.46
CA MET A 133 -10.58 18.55 2.47
C MET A 133 -10.07 19.92 2.00
N ASN A 134 -10.23 20.94 2.84
CA ASN A 134 -9.65 22.24 2.57
C ASN A 134 -8.12 22.21 2.77
N VAL A 135 -7.38 22.93 1.91
CA VAL A 135 -5.92 23.09 2.01
C VAL A 135 -5.46 23.58 3.40
N LEU A 136 -6.20 24.46 4.05
CA LEU A 136 -5.87 24.94 5.40
C LEU A 136 -6.00 23.83 6.44
N THR A 137 -7.03 22.99 6.33
CA THR A 137 -7.19 21.80 7.15
C THR A 137 -6.04 20.83 6.91
N PHE A 138 -5.71 20.54 5.64
CA PHE A 138 -4.58 19.69 5.30
C PHE A 138 -3.27 20.19 5.92
N LEU A 139 -2.93 21.47 5.75
CA LEU A 139 -1.67 22.02 6.25
C LEU A 139 -1.62 22.08 7.78
N ARG A 140 -2.72 22.43 8.44
CA ARG A 140 -2.76 22.62 9.90
C ARG A 140 -2.95 21.32 10.65
N ASP A 141 -3.85 20.48 10.20
CA ASP A 141 -4.24 19.28 10.93
C ASP A 141 -3.32 18.13 10.56
N ILE A 142 -2.83 18.06 9.31
CA ILE A 142 -1.87 17.05 8.86
C ILE A 142 -0.45 17.60 8.89
N GLY A 143 -0.19 18.66 8.13
CA GLY A 143 1.16 19.18 7.87
C GLY A 143 1.98 19.55 9.11
N LYS A 144 1.35 20.03 10.20
CA LYS A 144 2.07 20.41 11.44
C LYS A 144 2.82 19.25 12.10
N HIS A 145 2.45 18.01 11.79
CA HIS A 145 3.05 16.80 12.38
C HIS A 145 4.25 16.27 11.58
N PHE A 146 4.58 16.91 10.46
CA PHE A 146 5.63 16.47 9.54
C PHE A 146 6.82 17.43 9.58
N SER A 147 7.97 16.95 10.08
CA SER A 147 9.21 17.71 10.04
C SER A 147 9.80 17.70 8.63
N VAL A 148 9.95 18.88 8.02
CA VAL A 148 10.62 19.04 6.73
C VAL A 148 12.03 18.46 6.77
N ASN A 149 12.78 18.68 7.85
CA ASN A 149 14.13 18.12 8.02
C ASN A 149 14.15 16.60 7.97
N GLN A 150 13.15 15.92 8.54
CA GLN A 150 13.06 14.47 8.47
C GLN A 150 12.67 14.01 7.07
N MET A 151 11.72 14.71 6.43
CA MET A 151 11.23 14.37 5.08
C MET A 151 12.33 14.43 4.03
N ILE A 152 13.14 15.50 4.01
CA ILE A 152 14.22 15.67 3.03
C ILE A 152 15.36 14.65 3.21
N ASN A 153 15.54 14.13 4.42
CA ASN A 153 16.58 13.15 4.73
C ASN A 153 16.19 11.71 4.39
N LYS A 154 14.93 11.46 4.00
CA LYS A 154 14.50 10.14 3.55
C LYS A 154 15.16 9.77 2.24
N GLU A 155 15.62 8.53 2.14
CA GLU A 155 16.37 8.05 0.97
C GLU A 155 15.62 8.24 -0.35
N ALA A 156 14.31 8.01 -0.36
CA ALA A 156 13.44 8.22 -1.51
C ALA A 156 13.44 9.66 -2.05
N VAL A 157 13.54 10.66 -1.17
CA VAL A 157 13.51 12.09 -1.53
C VAL A 157 14.92 12.64 -1.71
N LYS A 158 15.86 12.21 -0.85
CA LYS A 158 17.25 12.65 -0.82
C LYS A 158 17.95 12.45 -2.16
N GLN A 159 17.66 11.35 -2.87
CA GLN A 159 18.23 11.08 -4.20
C GLN A 159 17.81 12.12 -5.24
N ARG A 160 16.61 12.70 -5.13
CA ARG A 160 16.12 13.75 -6.03
C ARG A 160 16.58 15.15 -5.63
N LEU A 161 16.69 15.42 -4.33
CA LEU A 161 17.21 16.71 -3.86
C LEU A 161 18.68 16.94 -4.22
N ASN A 162 19.47 15.88 -4.38
CA ASN A 162 20.89 15.98 -4.71
C ASN A 162 21.16 16.13 -6.22
N ARG A 163 20.13 16.18 -7.09
CA ARG A 163 20.30 16.34 -8.54
C ARG A 163 19.92 17.76 -8.94
N ASP A 164 20.90 18.52 -9.43
CA ASP A 164 20.71 19.93 -9.82
C ASP A 164 19.78 20.11 -11.03
N ASP A 165 19.61 19.08 -11.86
CA ASP A 165 18.75 19.07 -13.05
C ASP A 165 17.35 18.47 -12.81
N GLN A 166 17.14 17.80 -11.67
CA GLN A 166 15.96 16.97 -11.37
C GLN A 166 15.49 17.15 -9.91
N GLY A 167 15.12 18.38 -9.53
CA GLY A 167 14.54 18.67 -8.20
C GLY A 167 13.15 18.07 -8.02
N ILE A 168 12.66 17.93 -6.78
CA ILE A 168 11.31 17.43 -6.45
C ILE A 168 10.34 18.60 -6.26
N SER A 169 9.13 18.52 -6.85
CA SER A 169 8.11 19.56 -6.66
C SER A 169 7.44 19.44 -5.29
N PHE A 170 6.83 20.54 -4.83
CA PHE A 170 6.05 20.53 -3.59
C PHE A 170 4.88 19.53 -3.66
N THR A 171 4.29 19.36 -4.84
CA THR A 171 3.22 18.39 -5.10
C THR A 171 3.68 16.98 -4.74
N GLU A 172 4.72 16.46 -5.38
CA GLU A 172 5.25 15.12 -5.08
C GLU A 172 5.83 15.03 -3.66
N PHE A 173 6.46 16.10 -3.15
CA PHE A 173 6.97 16.14 -1.77
C PHE A 173 5.86 15.98 -0.73
N SER A 174 4.66 16.50 -1.01
CA SER A 174 3.49 16.39 -0.13
C SER A 174 2.84 15.01 -0.15
N TYR A 175 3.13 14.15 -1.13
CA TYR A 175 2.55 12.80 -1.27
C TYR A 175 2.62 11.98 0.02
N ASN A 176 3.77 12.07 0.69
CA ASN A 176 4.06 11.42 1.97
C ASN A 176 3.04 11.72 3.06
N LEU A 177 2.50 12.94 3.09
CA LEU A 177 1.49 13.35 4.06
C LEU A 177 0.15 12.69 3.75
N LEU A 178 -0.20 12.57 2.47
CA LEU A 178 -1.45 11.94 2.04
C LEU A 178 -1.45 10.47 2.44
N GLN A 179 -0.41 9.73 2.06
CA GLN A 179 -0.30 8.31 2.39
C GLN A 179 -0.20 8.06 3.91
N GLY A 180 0.48 8.94 4.65
CA GLY A 180 0.53 8.88 6.11
C GLY A 180 -0.84 9.09 6.76
N TYR A 181 -1.66 9.97 6.19
CA TYR A 181 -3.02 10.25 6.68
C TYR A 181 -4.04 9.17 6.26
N ASP A 182 -3.83 8.48 5.13
CA ASP A 182 -4.63 7.32 4.73
C ASP A 182 -4.62 6.24 5.82
N PHE A 183 -3.46 5.96 6.42
CA PHE A 183 -3.36 5.03 7.54
C PHE A 183 -4.25 5.47 8.70
N ALA A 184 -4.18 6.74 9.10
CA ALA A 184 -4.95 7.28 10.22
C ALA A 184 -6.46 7.16 9.97
N CYS A 185 -6.92 7.53 8.76
CA CYS A 185 -8.32 7.40 8.37
C CYS A 185 -8.78 5.94 8.39
N LEU A 186 -7.99 5.02 7.84
CA LEU A 186 -8.34 3.60 7.81
C LEU A 186 -8.29 2.94 9.19
N ASN A 187 -7.41 3.41 10.08
CA ASN A 187 -7.41 2.99 11.48
C ASN A 187 -8.71 3.40 12.18
N GLU A 188 -9.16 4.63 11.98
CA GLU A 188 -10.40 5.15 12.56
C GLU A 188 -11.64 4.47 11.98
N LEU A 189 -11.75 4.38 10.66
CA LEU A 189 -12.93 3.85 9.97
C LEU A 189 -13.05 2.32 10.06
N HIS A 190 -11.93 1.59 10.05
CA HIS A 190 -11.93 0.14 9.84
C HIS A 190 -11.02 -0.62 10.83
N GLY A 191 -10.44 0.05 11.82
CA GLY A 191 -9.56 -0.57 12.81
C GLY A 191 -8.26 -1.10 12.21
N VAL A 192 -7.85 -0.57 11.05
CA VAL A 192 -6.64 -1.01 10.35
C VAL A 192 -5.41 -0.78 11.23
N SER A 193 -4.66 -1.85 11.50
CA SER A 193 -3.47 -1.82 12.36
C SER A 193 -2.18 -2.23 11.64
N LEU A 194 -2.30 -2.73 10.40
CA LEU A 194 -1.17 -3.16 9.58
C LEU A 194 -1.29 -2.54 8.19
N GLN A 195 -0.21 -1.91 7.72
CA GLN A 195 -0.08 -1.54 6.32
C GLN A 195 0.87 -2.50 5.63
N ILE A 196 0.48 -2.95 4.44
CA ILE A 196 1.35 -3.69 3.54
C ILE A 196 1.63 -2.92 2.25
N GLY A 197 2.82 -3.10 1.68
CA GLY A 197 3.23 -2.41 0.46
C GLY A 197 4.39 -3.11 -0.25
N GLY A 198 4.79 -2.59 -1.41
CA GLY A 198 6.04 -3.00 -2.07
C GLY A 198 7.27 -2.52 -1.29
N SER A 199 8.44 -3.09 -1.54
CA SER A 199 9.68 -2.71 -0.84
C SER A 199 10.07 -1.23 -1.04
N ASP A 200 9.61 -0.61 -2.13
CA ASP A 200 9.75 0.83 -2.40
C ASP A 200 8.92 1.72 -1.47
N GLN A 201 7.93 1.16 -0.77
CA GLN A 201 7.03 1.88 0.14
C GLN A 201 7.57 1.94 1.58
N TRP A 202 8.73 1.31 1.88
CA TRP A 202 9.31 1.29 3.23
C TRP A 202 9.52 2.69 3.81
N GLY A 203 10.01 3.63 2.98
CA GLY A 203 10.21 5.01 3.38
C GLY A 203 8.92 5.68 3.88
N GLN A 204 7.76 5.24 3.39
CA GLN A 204 6.45 5.81 3.69
C GLN A 204 5.85 5.27 4.98
N HIS A 205 6.04 3.98 5.28
CA HIS A 205 5.59 3.37 6.55
C HIS A 205 6.17 4.06 7.80
N HIS A 206 7.31 4.75 7.66
CA HIS A 206 7.94 5.51 8.75
C HIS A 206 7.50 6.97 8.85
N LEU A 207 6.77 7.51 7.86
CA LEU A 207 6.17 8.86 7.92
C LEU A 207 4.83 8.78 8.65
N ARG A 208 4.92 8.67 9.96
CA ARG A 208 3.75 8.53 10.83
C ARG A 208 3.09 9.89 11.00
N TYR A 209 1.78 9.96 10.74
CA TYR A 209 0.95 10.97 11.35
C TYR A 209 0.91 10.70 12.85
N ARG A 210 1.65 11.49 13.63
CA ARG A 210 1.64 11.42 15.09
C ARG A 210 0.79 12.58 15.57
N SER A 211 -0.43 12.31 16.04
CA SER A 211 -1.42 13.31 16.44
C SER A 211 -0.93 14.30 17.52
N ASP A 212 0.19 14.03 18.19
CA ASP A 212 0.82 14.93 19.15
C ASP A 212 2.36 14.94 19.03
N PRO A 213 2.99 16.09 18.73
CA PRO A 213 4.45 16.27 18.79
C PRO A 213 4.98 16.58 20.20
N SER A 214 4.12 16.83 21.19
CA SER A 214 4.47 17.25 22.56
C SER A 214 4.31 16.17 23.64
N SER A 215 3.70 15.02 23.33
CA SER A 215 3.51 13.92 24.28
C SER A 215 4.76 13.05 24.44
N ALA A 216 5.76 13.58 25.14
CA ALA A 216 6.49 12.77 26.11
C ALA A 216 5.66 12.77 27.40
N SER A 217 4.66 11.88 27.44
CA SER A 217 3.82 11.49 28.59
C SER A 217 2.72 12.43 29.13
N GLU A 218 1.68 11.75 29.62
CA GLU A 218 0.58 12.10 30.53
C GLU A 218 -0.65 12.87 30.00
N SER A 219 -1.59 12.04 29.52
CA SER A 219 -3.05 12.17 29.69
C SER A 219 -3.84 13.16 28.81
N GLY A 220 -4.45 12.59 27.76
CA GLY A 220 -5.85 12.86 27.42
C GLY A 220 -6.13 13.77 26.22
N LEU A 221 -6.16 13.18 25.03
CA LEU A 221 -7.32 13.14 24.11
C LEU A 221 -6.92 12.29 22.91
N TRP A 222 -7.67 11.19 22.70
CA TRP A 222 -7.41 10.00 21.85
C TRP A 222 -6.61 8.87 22.53
N PRO A 223 -7.08 7.60 22.45
CA PRO A 223 -6.40 6.48 23.08
C PRO A 223 -5.05 6.24 22.40
N ASP A 224 -4.06 5.88 23.21
CA ASP A 224 -2.73 5.44 22.83
C ASP A 224 -2.78 4.24 21.85
N ARG A 225 -3.05 4.52 20.57
CA ARG A 225 -3.03 3.54 19.46
C ARG A 225 -1.87 3.79 18.50
N SER A 226 -0.98 4.73 18.83
CA SER A 226 0.24 4.97 18.06
C SER A 226 1.28 3.85 18.21
N ALA A 227 1.14 3.04 19.28
CA ALA A 227 1.97 1.86 19.55
C ALA A 227 1.61 0.63 18.70
N ASP A 228 0.48 0.65 18.01
CA ASP A 228 -0.11 -0.53 17.36
C ASP A 228 0.07 -0.58 15.83
N HIS A 229 0.74 0.42 15.26
CA HIS A 229 1.02 0.52 13.82
C HIS A 229 2.17 -0.42 13.46
N GLN A 230 1.84 -1.47 12.71
CA GLN A 230 2.83 -2.34 12.09
C GLN A 230 2.90 -2.08 10.58
N GLY A 231 4.10 -2.16 10.01
CA GLY A 231 4.34 -2.07 8.57
C GLY A 231 5.06 -3.32 8.09
N LEU A 232 4.59 -3.88 6.98
CA LEU A 232 5.20 -5.05 6.34
C LEU A 232 5.35 -4.79 4.85
N THR A 233 6.56 -4.84 4.33
CA THR A 233 6.80 -4.74 2.89
C THR A 233 7.01 -6.11 2.29
N ALA A 234 6.42 -6.33 1.12
CA ALA A 234 6.70 -7.47 0.28
C ALA A 234 7.79 -7.11 -0.73
N PRO A 235 8.65 -8.07 -1.13
CA PRO A 235 9.70 -7.78 -2.08
C PRO A 235 9.11 -7.42 -3.45
N ASN A 236 9.76 -6.45 -4.10
CA ASN A 236 9.41 -6.11 -5.48
C ASN A 236 9.63 -7.31 -6.39
N SER A 237 8.67 -7.57 -7.29
CA SER A 237 8.79 -8.66 -8.24
C SER A 237 10.05 -8.47 -9.09
N VAL A 238 11.03 -9.35 -8.94
CA VAL A 238 12.20 -9.37 -9.82
C VAL A 238 11.73 -9.87 -11.18
N LYS A 239 11.63 -8.97 -12.17
CA LYS A 239 11.37 -9.38 -13.54
C LYS A 239 12.59 -10.18 -14.04
N PRO A 240 12.46 -11.46 -14.42
CA PRO A 240 13.48 -12.06 -15.26
C PRO A 240 13.54 -11.24 -16.56
N LYS A 241 14.75 -10.95 -17.05
CA LYS A 241 15.01 -10.09 -18.23
C LYS A 241 14.18 -10.46 -19.49
N ALA A 242 13.52 -11.61 -19.52
CA ALA A 242 12.70 -12.12 -20.63
C ALA A 242 11.18 -11.85 -20.54
N ALA A 243 10.65 -11.31 -19.44
CA ALA A 243 9.20 -11.14 -19.27
C ALA A 243 8.73 -9.69 -19.50
N GLN A 244 9.05 -9.13 -20.67
CA GLN A 244 8.29 -8.01 -21.25
C GLN A 244 7.22 -8.57 -22.18
N SER A 245 6.21 -9.27 -21.65
CA SER A 245 5.07 -9.66 -22.48
C SER A 245 3.78 -9.77 -21.65
N GLY A 246 2.94 -8.74 -21.77
CA GLY A 246 1.51 -8.83 -22.11
C GLY A 246 0.52 -9.69 -21.30
N TRP A 247 0.89 -10.45 -20.28
CA TRP A 247 -0.04 -11.41 -19.67
C TRP A 247 -1.25 -10.77 -18.98
N MET A 248 -1.10 -9.59 -18.39
CA MET A 248 -2.21 -8.81 -17.79
C MET A 248 -2.93 -7.88 -18.79
N ARG A 249 -2.56 -7.88 -20.09
CA ARG A 249 -3.28 -7.10 -21.14
C ARG A 249 -4.48 -7.86 -21.74
N ARG A 250 -4.99 -8.89 -21.09
CA ARG A 250 -6.11 -9.67 -21.64
C ARG A 250 -7.45 -9.01 -21.33
N LYS A 251 -7.95 -8.23 -22.30
CA LYS A 251 -9.38 -7.93 -22.45
C LYS A 251 -10.15 -9.26 -22.62
N PRO A 252 -11.37 -9.41 -22.05
CA PRO A 252 -12.19 -10.58 -22.31
C PRO A 252 -12.91 -10.41 -23.65
N ALA A 253 -12.24 -10.79 -24.74
CA ALA A 253 -12.91 -11.11 -25.99
C ALA A 253 -12.03 -12.06 -26.82
N ARG A 254 -12.60 -13.24 -27.13
CA ARG A 254 -12.06 -14.36 -27.92
C ARG A 254 -11.21 -15.37 -27.13
N THR A 255 -11.91 -16.34 -26.58
CA THR A 255 -11.43 -17.69 -26.32
C THR A 255 -11.02 -18.39 -27.63
N SER A 256 -9.80 -18.90 -27.68
CA SER A 256 -9.47 -20.13 -28.40
C SER A 256 -8.46 -20.89 -27.55
N SER A 257 -8.84 -22.11 -27.16
CA SER A 257 -8.03 -23.09 -26.43
C SER A 257 -6.67 -23.31 -27.09
N ILE A 258 -5.58 -23.12 -26.33
CA ILE A 258 -4.27 -23.68 -26.69
C ILE A 258 -3.70 -24.40 -25.46
N SER A 259 -3.34 -25.65 -25.74
CA SER A 259 -2.81 -26.70 -24.88
C SER A 259 -1.40 -26.44 -24.32
N SER A 260 -1.18 -26.98 -23.13
CA SER A 260 0.09 -27.52 -22.57
C SER A 260 1.42 -26.91 -23.04
N GLY A 261 2.07 -26.15 -22.16
CA GLY A 261 3.48 -25.76 -22.31
C GLY A 261 4.02 -24.97 -21.12
N SER A 262 4.63 -25.69 -20.17
CA SER A 262 5.60 -25.22 -19.16
C SER A 262 5.36 -23.83 -18.51
N THR A 263 4.67 -23.84 -17.37
CA THR A 263 4.65 -22.74 -16.39
C THR A 263 6.02 -22.65 -15.67
N PRO A 264 6.68 -21.48 -15.58
CA PRO A 264 7.90 -21.32 -14.78
C PRO A 264 7.62 -21.55 -13.29
N ARG A 265 8.46 -22.38 -12.63
CA ARG A 265 8.34 -22.80 -11.21
C ARG A 265 8.17 -21.68 -10.16
N MET A 266 8.45 -20.42 -10.51
CA MET A 266 8.29 -19.29 -9.59
C MET A 266 6.83 -18.88 -9.37
N LEU A 267 5.95 -19.07 -10.36
CA LEU A 267 4.54 -18.68 -10.26
C LEU A 267 3.69 -19.71 -9.50
N THR A 268 4.09 -20.98 -9.53
CA THR A 268 3.38 -22.05 -8.80
C THR A 268 3.54 -21.89 -7.29
N SER A 269 4.70 -21.44 -6.81
CA SER A 269 4.95 -21.15 -5.37
C SER A 269 4.17 -19.93 -4.86
N ILE A 270 3.89 -18.96 -5.73
CA ILE A 270 3.18 -17.72 -5.40
C ILE A 270 1.65 -17.92 -5.35
N ALA A 271 1.12 -18.89 -6.10
CA ALA A 271 -0.32 -19.14 -6.24
C ALA A 271 -0.88 -20.31 -5.40
N SER A 272 -0.02 -21.18 -4.86
CA SER A 272 -0.42 -22.26 -3.93
C SER A 272 -0.13 -21.92 -2.48
#